data_AF-A0A521BSV7-F1
#
_entry.id   AF-A0A521BSV7-F1
#
_cell.length_a   1.000
_cell.length_b   1.000
_cell.length_c   1.000
_cell.angle_alpha   90.00
_cell.angle_beta   90.00
_cell.angle_gamma   90.00
#
_symmetry.space_group_name_H-M   'P 1'
#
loop_
_entity.id
_entity.type
_entity.pdbx_description
1 polymer ?
#
loop_
_entity_poly.entity_id
_entity_poly.type
_entity_poly.pdbx_seq_one_letter_code
_entity_poly.pdbx_strand_id
1 'polypeptide(L)'
;MKVTSVLLNIKEDDYDLYEEELTRLGWTKVGDQAVFRKTYGDTEVEVKEHIPTFSADVYLTVSARNEKGITFESINQILQELRDADNTPD
;
A
#
# COMPACT_ATOMS: atom_id res chain seq x y z
N MET A 1 16.36 -8.78 10.40
CA MET A 1 15.81 -7.41 10.36
C MET A 1 14.33 -7.54 10.02
N LYS A 2 13.43 -6.94 10.81
CA LYS A 2 11.98 -7.05 10.63
C LYS A 2 11.46 -5.70 10.15
N VAL A 3 10.84 -5.65 8.97
CA VAL A 3 10.21 -4.42 8.47
C VAL A 3 8.75 -4.46 8.92
N THR A 4 8.35 -3.47 9.69
CA THR A 4 6.99 -3.34 10.22
C THR A 4 6.13 -2.44 9.35
N SER A 5 6.74 -1.47 8.70
CA SER A 5 6.05 -0.50 7.86
C SER A 5 6.94 0.07 6.76
N VAL A 6 6.37 0.38 5.60
CA VAL A 6 6.98 1.09 4.49
C VAL A 6 6.09 2.27 4.11
N LEU A 7 6.69 3.42 3.83
CA LEU A 7 5.98 4.61 3.35
C LEU A 7 6.23 4.75 1.85
N LEU A 8 5.17 4.85 1.06
CA LEU A 8 5.22 5.26 -0.34
C LEU A 8 4.63 6.65 -0.48
N ASN A 9 5.17 7.43 -1.41
CA ASN A 9 4.63 8.73 -1.79
C ASN A 9 3.92 8.57 -3.13
N ILE A 10 2.68 9.04 -3.24
CA ILE A 10 1.88 9.03 -4.46
C ILE A 10 1.30 10.43 -4.64
N LYS A 11 1.16 10.88 -5.88
CA LYS A 11 0.50 12.16 -6.16
C LYS A 11 -1.00 12.03 -5.90
N GLU A 12 -1.60 13.08 -5.34
CA GLU A 12 -3.03 13.12 -4.99
C GLU A 12 -3.93 12.87 -6.21
N ASP A 13 -3.59 13.46 -7.37
CA ASP A 13 -4.35 13.35 -8.61
C ASP A 13 -4.45 11.90 -9.14
N ASP A 14 -3.55 11.01 -8.69
CA ASP A 14 -3.46 9.63 -9.14
C ASP A 14 -4.10 8.63 -8.14
N TYR A 15 -4.61 9.12 -7.01
CA TYR A 15 -5.13 8.27 -5.93
C TYR A 15 -6.37 7.45 -6.33
N ASP A 16 -7.32 8.06 -7.04
CA ASP A 16 -8.54 7.37 -7.49
C ASP A 16 -8.20 6.22 -8.44
N LEU A 17 -7.27 6.46 -9.39
CA LEU A 17 -6.77 5.45 -10.30
C LEU A 17 -6.03 4.33 -9.55
N TYR A 18 -5.28 4.72 -8.52
CA TYR A 18 -4.55 3.79 -7.66
C TYR A 18 -5.49 2.86 -6.89
N GLU A 19 -6.60 3.36 -6.35
CA GLU A 19 -7.62 2.55 -5.68
C GLU A 19 -8.23 1.49 -6.61
N GLU A 20 -8.55 1.86 -7.85
CA GLU A 20 -9.07 0.94 -8.85
C GLU A 20 -8.05 -0.17 -9.18
N GLU A 21 -6.79 0.20 -9.37
CA GLU A 21 -5.71 -0.73 -9.68
C GLU A 21 -5.38 -1.67 -8.52
N LEU A 22 -5.38 -1.18 -7.28
CA LEU A 22 -5.24 -2.02 -6.08
C LEU A 22 -6.35 -3.08 -6.04
N THR A 23 -7.60 -2.68 -6.28
CA THR A 23 -8.73 -3.61 -6.31
C THR A 23 -8.56 -4.64 -7.42
N ARG A 24 -8.07 -4.23 -8.60
CA ARG A 24 -7.76 -5.13 -9.72
C ARG A 24 -6.65 -6.14 -9.38
N LEU A 25 -5.64 -5.73 -8.61
CA LEU A 25 -4.55 -6.57 -8.13
C LEU A 25 -4.95 -7.49 -6.95
N GLY A 26 -6.23 -7.48 -6.56
CA GLY A 26 -6.79 -8.36 -5.53
C GLY A 26 -6.63 -7.82 -4.10
N TRP A 27 -6.36 -6.54 -3.94
CA TRP A 27 -6.46 -5.89 -2.63
C TRP A 27 -7.94 -5.69 -2.28
N THR A 28 -8.27 -5.89 -1.00
CA THR A 28 -9.63 -5.71 -0.48
C THR A 28 -9.72 -4.41 0.31
N LYS A 29 -10.60 -3.50 -0.10
CA LYS A 29 -10.90 -2.27 0.63
C LYS A 29 -11.65 -2.59 1.94
N VAL A 30 -11.26 -1.93 3.02
CA VAL A 30 -11.81 -2.16 4.37
C VAL A 30 -12.87 -1.12 4.68
N GLY A 31 -14.13 -1.50 4.45
CA GLY A 31 -15.27 -0.61 4.68
C GLY A 31 -15.23 0.61 3.75
N ASP A 32 -15.52 1.78 4.31
CA ASP A 32 -15.54 3.06 3.58
C ASP A 32 -14.25 3.88 3.79
N GLN A 33 -13.19 3.24 4.31
CA GLN A 33 -11.91 3.90 4.56
C GLN A 33 -10.94 3.64 3.41
N ALA A 34 -10.01 4.57 3.21
CA ALA A 34 -8.83 4.49 2.35
C ALA A 34 -7.78 3.47 2.86
N VAL A 35 -8.26 2.27 3.17
CA VAL A 35 -7.50 1.17 3.78
C VAL A 35 -7.72 -0.09 2.96
N PHE A 36 -6.63 -0.67 2.47
CA PHE A 36 -6.63 -1.86 1.64
C PHE A 36 -5.88 -2.99 2.34
N ARG A 37 -6.32 -4.22 2.16
CA ARG A 37 -5.68 -5.40 2.73
C ARG A 37 -5.45 -6.49 1.70
N LYS A 38 -4.33 -7.19 1.85
CA LYS A 38 -4.01 -8.38 1.06
C LYS A 38 -3.13 -9.31 1.88
N THR A 39 -3.33 -10.60 1.68
CA THR A 39 -2.57 -11.65 2.37
C THR A 39 -1.54 -12.25 1.44
N TYR A 40 -0.28 -12.21 1.85
CA TYR A 40 0.85 -12.83 1.18
C TYR A 40 1.32 -14.02 2.02
N GLY A 41 0.84 -15.22 1.69
CA GLY A 41 1.08 -16.43 2.48
C GLY A 41 0.51 -16.30 3.90
N ASP A 42 1.38 -16.27 4.91
CA ASP A 42 1.02 -16.07 6.32
C ASP A 42 0.99 -14.59 6.75
N THR A 43 1.24 -13.67 5.82
CA THR A 43 1.42 -12.24 6.12
C THR A 43 0.27 -11.42 5.59
N GLU A 44 -0.58 -10.97 6.49
CA GLU A 44 -1.57 -9.93 6.18
C GLU A 44 -0.86 -8.57 6.13
N VAL A 45 -1.03 -7.87 5.02
CA VAL A 45 -0.49 -6.55 4.75
C VAL A 45 -1.64 -5.58 4.60
N GLU A 46 -1.50 -4.41 5.21
CA GLU A 46 -2.47 -3.33 5.18
C GLU A 46 -1.82 -2.09 4.58
N VAL A 47 -2.48 -1.49 3.60
CA VAL A 47 -2.09 -0.22 2.97
C VAL A 47 -3.08 0.82 3.44
N LYS A 48 -2.59 1.92 3.99
CA LYS A 48 -3.42 3.03 4.45
C LYS A 48 -2.98 4.32 3.82
N GLU A 49 -3.94 5.11 3.40
CA GLU A 49 -3.68 6.52 3.11
C GLU A 49 -3.26 7.28 4.37
N HIS A 50 -2.24 8.12 4.19
CA HIS A 50 -1.70 9.04 5.16
C HIS A 50 -1.48 10.39 4.47
N ILE A 51 -2.37 11.34 4.76
CA ILE A 51 -2.25 12.73 4.29
C ILE A 51 -1.63 13.55 5.44
N PRO A 52 -0.38 14.02 5.33
CA PRO A 52 0.21 14.90 6.32
C PRO A 52 -0.53 16.23 6.32
N THR A 53 -0.78 16.80 7.50
CA THR A 53 -1.60 18.01 7.71
C THR A 53 -1.14 19.26 6.92
N PHE A 54 0.04 19.23 6.29
CA PHE A 54 0.63 20.37 5.57
C PHE A 54 1.25 19.99 4.20
N SER A 55 0.86 18.87 3.60
CA SER A 55 1.29 18.50 2.24
C SER A 55 0.08 18.31 1.32
N ALA A 56 0.26 18.66 0.03
CA ALA A 56 -0.63 18.24 -1.05
C ALA A 56 -0.25 16.82 -1.57
N ASP A 57 0.79 16.21 -0.99
CA ASP A 57 1.20 14.86 -1.33
C ASP A 57 0.44 13.83 -0.48
N VAL A 58 -0.04 12.77 -1.14
CA VAL A 58 -0.69 11.64 -0.49
C VAL A 58 0.35 10.56 -0.23
N TYR A 59 0.49 10.12 1.02
CA TYR A 59 1.39 9.01 1.34
C TYR A 59 0.59 7.75 1.59
N LEU A 60 1.13 6.61 1.17
CA LEU A 60 0.62 5.31 1.57
C LEU A 60 1.53 4.67 2.60
N THR A 61 0.95 4.27 3.71
CA THR A 61 1.63 3.47 4.74
C THR A 61 1.25 2.01 4.55
N VAL A 62 2.23 1.20 4.16
CA VAL A 62 2.13 -0.25 4.05
C VAL A 62 2.62 -0.86 5.36
N SER A 63 1.79 -1.62 6.06
CA SER A 63 2.11 -2.22 7.36
C SER A 63 1.78 -3.71 7.39
N ALA A 64 2.63 -4.52 8.00
CA ALA A 64 2.28 -5.90 8.32
C ALA A 64 1.37 -5.95 9.57
N ARG A 65 0.32 -6.76 9.51
CA ARG A 65 -0.60 -7.03 10.63
C ARG A 65 -0.26 -8.29 11.42
N ASN A 66 0.88 -8.92 11.18
CA ASN A 66 1.30 -10.13 11.89
C ASN A 66 2.54 -9.90 12.78
N GLU A 67 2.76 -10.82 13.74
CA GLU A 67 3.93 -10.80 14.62
C GLU A 67 5.24 -11.04 13.86
N LYS A 68 5.18 -11.61 12.66
CA LYS A 68 6.35 -11.90 11.81
C LYS A 68 6.86 -10.65 11.07
N GLY A 69 6.00 -9.65 10.86
CA GLY A 69 6.30 -8.46 10.05
C GLY A 69 6.30 -8.78 8.56
N ILE A 70 6.67 -7.80 7.73
CA ILE A 70 6.86 -8.03 6.30
C ILE A 70 8.25 -8.67 6.13
N THR A 71 8.31 -9.86 5.54
CA THR A 71 9.57 -10.51 5.18
C THR A 71 10.22 -9.77 4.03
N PHE A 72 11.56 -9.81 3.93
CA PHE A 72 12.27 -9.13 2.85
C PHE A 72 11.85 -9.63 1.45
N GLU A 73 11.62 -10.93 1.31
CA GLU A 73 11.13 -11.54 0.06
C GLU A 73 9.76 -10.99 -0.34
N SER A 74 8.83 -10.84 0.62
CA SER A 74 7.51 -10.29 0.36
C SER A 74 7.54 -8.77 0.15
N ILE A 75 8.47 -8.03 0.76
CA ILE A 75 8.59 -6.57 0.55
C ILE A 75 8.83 -6.24 -0.92
N ASN A 76 9.77 -6.93 -1.57
CA ASN A 76 10.05 -6.65 -2.98
C ASN A 76 8.84 -6.93 -3.87
N GLN A 77 8.10 -8.01 -3.59
CA GLN A 77 6.88 -8.31 -4.33
C GLN A 77 5.80 -7.25 -4.09
N ILE A 78 5.57 -6.85 -2.83
CA ILE A 78 4.59 -5.83 -2.46
C ILE A 78 4.96 -4.50 -3.12
N LEU A 79 6.21 -4.06 -3.01
CA LEU A 79 6.67 -2.82 -3.63
C LEU A 79 6.53 -2.83 -5.15
N GLN A 80 6.83 -3.96 -5.79
CA GLN A 80 6.65 -4.09 -7.23
C GLN A 80 5.15 -4.02 -7.61
N GLU A 81 4.26 -4.72 -6.91
CA GLU A 81 2.82 -4.63 -7.16
C GLU A 81 2.28 -3.21 -6.92
N LEU A 82 2.73 -2.53 -5.87
CA LEU A 82 2.33 -1.16 -5.56
C LEU A 82 2.89 -0.16 -6.58
N ARG A 83 4.04 -0.45 -7.18
CA ARG A 83 4.60 0.34 -8.30
C ARG A 83 3.88 0.06 -9.61
N ASP A 84 3.47 -1.17 -9.87
CA ASP A 84 2.70 -1.51 -11.06
C ASP A 84 1.26 -0.94 -10.98
N ALA A 85 0.74 -0.72 -9.77
CA ALA A 85 -0.51 0.00 -9.54
C ALA A 85 -0.37 1.52 -9.78
N ASP A 86 0.83 2.05 -9.62
CA ASP A 86 1.17 3.45 -9.89
C ASP A 86 1.39 3.64 -11.39
N ASN A 87 0.33 3.98 -12.13
CA ASN A 87 0.36 4.23 -13.57
C ASN A 87 0.76 5.67 -13.93
N THR A 88 1.30 6.43 -12.97
CA THR A 88 1.67 7.83 -13.20
C THR A 88 2.84 7.91 -14.19
N PRO A 89 2.74 8.72 -15.27
CA PRO A 89 3.89 9.00 -16.13
C PRO A 89 4.98 9.75 -15.33
N ASP A 90 6.25 9.33 -15.49
CA ASP A 90 7.44 10.01 -14.95
C ASP A 90 7.49 11.50 -15.33
#